data_AF-A0A9W6LQK1-F1
#
_entry.id   AF-A0A9W6LQK1-F1
#
_cell.length_a   1.000
_cell.length_b   1.000
_cell.length_c   1.000
_cell.angle_alpha   90.00
_cell.angle_beta   90.00
_cell.angle_gamma   90.00
#
_symmetry.space_group_name_H-M   'P 1'
#
loop_
_entity.id
_entity.type
_entity.pdbx_description
1 polymer ?
#
loop_
_entity_poly.entity_id
_entity_poly.type
_entity_poly.pdbx_seq_one_letter_code
_entity_poly.pdbx_strand_id
1 'polypeptide(L)'
;MPAKDPLARLLSADFDFLAAAGPAVLRLKLLEATHLAESRRLPEEVREAARRVAGELRDLIRERPCVSLIDHQAQQAVIDARFPDERRASSSGAQA
;
A
#
# COMPACT_ATOMS: atom_id res chain seq x y z
N MET A 1 20.18 25.74 -5.34
CA MET A 1 19.11 24.87 -5.85
C MET A 1 18.71 23.93 -4.74
N PRO A 2 17.50 24.01 -4.15
CA PRO A 2 17.13 23.09 -3.10
C PRO A 2 17.09 21.69 -3.71
N ALA A 3 17.93 20.81 -3.20
CA ALA A 3 17.89 19.41 -3.58
C ALA A 3 16.46 18.92 -3.39
N LYS A 4 15.93 18.36 -4.47
CA LYS A 4 14.67 17.63 -4.52
C LYS A 4 14.75 16.53 -3.46
N ASP A 5 14.29 16.79 -2.25
CA ASP A 5 14.18 15.77 -1.23
C ASP A 5 12.91 14.96 -1.54
N PRO A 6 13.03 13.73 -2.08
CA PRO A 6 11.88 12.91 -2.41
C PRO A 6 11.09 12.51 -1.16
N LEU A 7 11.74 12.47 0.01
CA LEU A 7 11.08 12.26 1.30
C LEU A 7 10.27 13.48 1.70
N ALA A 8 10.82 14.68 1.54
CA ALA A 8 10.05 15.90 1.77
C ALA A 8 8.81 15.98 0.86
N ARG A 9 8.84 15.45 -0.37
CA ARG A 9 7.65 15.37 -1.25
C ARG A 9 6.67 14.27 -0.87
N LEU A 10 7.15 13.18 -0.27
CA LEU A 10 6.32 12.10 0.27
C LEU A 10 5.63 12.57 1.57
N LEU A 11 6.38 13.27 2.43
CA LEU A 11 5.99 13.81 3.73
C LEU A 11 5.33 15.20 3.66
N SER A 12 5.40 15.91 2.52
CA SER A 12 4.69 17.18 2.32
C SER A 12 3.19 17.01 2.24
N ALA A 13 2.70 15.76 2.18
CA ALA A 13 1.33 15.46 2.53
C ALA A 13 1.22 15.55 4.05
N ASP A 14 0.68 16.66 4.54
CA ASP A 14 0.37 16.89 5.96
C ASP A 14 -0.21 15.62 6.60
N PHE A 15 0.18 15.31 7.84
CA PHE A 15 -0.39 14.16 8.56
C PHE A 15 -1.93 14.27 8.63
N ASP A 16 -2.45 15.50 8.73
CA ASP A 16 -3.88 15.81 8.68
C ASP A 16 -4.49 15.51 7.31
N PHE A 17 -3.75 15.74 6.21
CA PHE A 17 -4.17 15.36 4.86
C PHE A 17 -4.25 13.84 4.71
N LEU A 18 -3.23 13.10 5.19
CA LEU A 18 -3.24 11.63 5.16
C LEU A 18 -4.33 11.06 6.07
N ALA A 19 -4.58 11.69 7.23
CA ALA A 19 -5.67 11.34 8.11
C ALA A 19 -7.05 11.63 7.49
N ALA A 20 -7.21 12.64 6.65
CA ALA A 20 -8.45 12.90 5.91
C ALA A 20 -8.54 12.14 4.58
N ALA A 21 -7.43 11.58 4.10
CA ALA A 21 -7.35 10.95 2.79
C ALA A 21 -8.18 9.65 2.70
N GLY A 22 -8.91 9.51 1.59
CA GLY A 22 -9.63 8.29 1.26
C GLY A 22 -8.69 7.12 0.90
N PRO A 23 -9.20 5.87 0.92
CA PRO A 23 -8.39 4.66 0.71
C PRO A 23 -7.57 4.65 -0.59
N ALA A 24 -8.10 5.24 -1.67
CA ALA A 24 -7.41 5.32 -2.96
C ALA A 24 -6.13 6.19 -2.89
N VAL A 25 -6.20 7.33 -2.19
CA VAL A 25 -5.06 8.25 -2.03
C VAL A 25 -3.99 7.61 -1.15
N LEU A 26 -4.39 6.92 -0.08
CA LEU A 26 -3.48 6.19 0.79
C LEU A 26 -2.72 5.09 0.05
N ARG A 27 -3.39 4.33 -0.82
CA ARG A 27 -2.73 3.33 -1.67
C ARG A 27 -1.76 3.93 -2.67
N LEU A 28 -2.12 5.06 -3.28
CA LEU A 28 -1.22 5.76 -4.21
C LEU A 28 0.06 6.20 -3.49
N LYS A 29 -0.08 6.75 -2.28
CA LYS A 29 1.06 7.12 -1.43
C LYS A 29 1.88 5.90 -1.00
N LEU A 30 1.24 4.76 -0.75
CA LEU A 30 1.95 3.51 -0.44
C LEU A 30 2.80 3.02 -1.62
N LEU A 31 2.28 3.13 -2.86
CA LEU A 31 3.05 2.79 -4.06
C LEU A 31 4.27 3.72 -4.23
N GLU A 32 4.08 5.02 -4.04
CA GLU A 32 5.18 6.00 -4.07
C GLU A 32 6.24 5.69 -3.01
N ALA A 33 5.84 5.43 -1.77
CA ALA A 33 6.74 5.09 -0.67
C ALA A 33 7.51 3.78 -0.94
N THR A 34 6.83 2.76 -1.45
CA THR A 34 7.45 1.47 -1.79
C THR A 34 8.47 1.64 -2.92
N HIS A 35 8.15 2.42 -3.95
CA HIS A 35 9.08 2.71 -5.04
C HIS A 35 10.35 3.41 -4.54
N LEU A 36 10.21 4.39 -3.64
CA LEU A 36 11.35 5.09 -3.04
C LEU A 36 12.20 4.14 -2.18
N ALA A 37 11.56 3.25 -1.41
CA ALA A 37 12.26 2.27 -0.57
C ALA A 37 13.14 1.29 -1.38
N GLU A 38 12.75 0.97 -2.61
CA GLU A 38 13.46 0.04 -3.50
C GLU A 38 14.46 0.73 -4.44
N SER A 39 14.44 2.06 -4.51
CA SER A 39 15.28 2.82 -5.43
C SER A 39 16.75 2.84 -5.01
N ARG A 40 17.57 2.02 -5.66
CA ARG A 40 19.03 1.95 -5.43
C ARG A 40 19.78 3.26 -5.69
N ARG A 41 19.14 4.25 -6.33
CA ARG A 41 19.70 5.57 -6.59
C ARG A 41 19.59 6.52 -5.40
N LEU A 42 18.85 6.13 -4.35
CA LEU A 42 18.65 6.94 -3.16
C LEU A 42 19.57 6.50 -2.02
N PRO A 43 19.99 7.44 -1.14
CA PRO A 43 20.69 7.12 0.10
C PRO A 43 19.94 6.07 0.94
N GLU A 44 20.67 5.25 1.69
CA GLU A 44 20.07 4.22 2.54
C GLU A 44 19.12 4.84 3.58
N GLU A 45 19.50 5.96 4.18
CA GLU A 45 18.65 6.71 5.13
C GLU A 45 17.29 7.07 4.53
N VAL A 46 17.29 7.50 3.26
CA VAL A 46 16.08 7.84 2.52
C VAL A 46 15.24 6.60 2.26
N ARG A 47 15.88 5.49 1.88
CA ARG A 47 15.21 4.21 1.67
C ARG A 47 14.61 3.66 2.96
N GLU A 48 15.30 3.79 4.08
CA GLU A 48 14.80 3.37 5.40
C GLU A 48 13.62 4.20 5.88
N ALA A 49 13.67 5.53 5.71
CA ALA A 49 12.53 6.38 6.00
C ALA A 49 11.33 6.06 5.09
N ALA A 50 11.55 5.81 3.80
CA ALA A 50 10.49 5.37 2.90
C ALA A 50 9.89 4.00 3.31
N ARG A 51 10.71 3.06 3.80
CA ARG A 51 10.24 1.78 4.36
C ARG A 51 9.36 1.98 5.60
N ARG A 52 9.74 2.90 6.49
CA ARG A 52 8.94 3.25 7.68
C ARG A 52 7.57 3.81 7.28
N VAL A 53 7.54 4.81 6.39
CA VAL A 53 6.29 5.41 5.87
C VAL A 53 5.41 4.36 5.17
N ALA A 54 6.01 3.46 4.38
CA ALA A 54 5.26 2.37 3.76
C ALA A 54 4.65 1.40 4.80
N GLY A 55 5.30 1.22 5.95
CA GLY A 55 4.73 0.49 7.09
C GLY A 55 3.49 1.18 7.65
N GLU A 56 3.63 2.45 8.03
CA GLU A 56 2.56 3.26 8.60
C GLU A 56 1.33 3.35 7.68
N LEU A 57 1.54 3.53 6.37
CA LEU A 57 0.45 3.57 5.39
C LEU A 57 -0.29 2.22 5.27
N ARG A 58 0.40 1.09 5.41
CA ARG A 58 -0.26 -0.23 5.40
C ARG A 58 -1.13 -0.43 6.63
N ASP A 59 -0.72 0.10 7.77
CA ASP A 59 -1.49 0.02 9.01
C ASP A 59 -2.73 0.92 8.91
N LEU A 60 -2.55 2.16 8.44
CA LEU A 60 -3.66 3.10 8.22
C LEU A 60 -4.69 2.58 7.19
N ILE A 61 -4.24 1.93 6.12
CA ILE A 61 -5.13 1.30 5.13
C ILE A 61 -5.89 0.12 5.74
N ARG A 62 -5.26 -0.68 6.61
CA ARG A 62 -5.92 -1.81 7.29
C ARG A 62 -7.05 -1.36 8.19
N GLU A 63 -6.89 -0.21 8.85
CA GLU A 63 -7.91 0.38 9.73
C GLU A 63 -9.06 1.05 8.97
N ARG A 64 -8.92 1.25 7.66
CA ARG A 64 -9.89 1.93 6.80
C ARG A 64 -10.47 0.96 5.77
N PRO A 65 -11.51 0.18 6.14
CA PRO A 65 -12.08 -0.80 5.24
C PRO A 65 -12.54 -0.13 3.95
N CYS A 66 -12.25 -0.81 2.85
CA CYS A 66 -12.35 -0.24 1.53
C CYS A 66 -13.80 -0.26 1.07
N VAL A 67 -14.36 0.92 0.82
CA VAL A 67 -15.78 1.07 0.45
C VAL A 67 -16.03 1.01 -1.07
N SER A 68 -14.98 0.91 -1.89
CA SER A 68 -15.10 0.84 -3.35
C SER A 68 -15.07 -0.59 -3.87
N LEU A 69 -15.93 -0.91 -4.86
CA LEU A 69 -15.92 -2.19 -5.59
C LEU A 69 -14.55 -2.52 -6.21
N ILE A 70 -13.84 -1.51 -6.71
CA ILE A 70 -12.49 -1.68 -7.28
C ILE A 70 -11.52 -2.13 -6.19
N ASP A 71 -11.68 -1.61 -4.98
CA ASP A 71 -10.83 -1.97 -3.85
C ASP A 71 -11.09 -3.39 -3.37
N HIS A 72 -12.35 -3.83 -3.40
CA HIS A 72 -12.70 -5.22 -3.11
C HIS A 72 -12.06 -6.18 -4.12
N GLN A 73 -12.08 -5.85 -5.41
CA GLN A 73 -11.42 -6.67 -6.45
C GLN A 73 -9.90 -6.72 -6.27
N ALA A 74 -9.27 -5.59 -5.93
CA ALA A 74 -7.84 -5.54 -5.66
C ALA A 74 -7.46 -6.34 -4.40
N GLN A 75 -8.26 -6.24 -3.32
CA GLN A 75 -8.07 -7.03 -2.11
C GLN A 75 -8.21 -8.53 -2.40
N GLN A 76 -9.23 -8.92 -3.17
CA GLN A 76 -9.43 -10.31 -3.56
C GLN A 76 -8.24 -10.85 -4.36
N ALA A 77 -7.74 -10.09 -5.34
CA ALA A 77 -6.56 -10.51 -6.11
C ALA A 77 -5.32 -10.74 -5.24
N VAL A 78 -5.13 -9.95 -4.16
CA VAL A 78 -4.03 -10.14 -3.21
C VAL A 78 -4.23 -11.39 -2.35
N ILE A 79 -5.45 -11.64 -1.87
CA ILE A 79 -5.78 -12.86 -1.12
C ILE A 79 -5.51 -14.09 -2.01
N ASP A 80 -5.95 -14.03 -3.26
CA ASP A 80 -5.83 -15.09 -4.24
C ASP A 80 -4.38 -15.44 -4.57
N ALA A 81 -3.52 -14.42 -4.64
CA ALA A 81 -2.09 -14.61 -4.87
C ALA A 81 -1.36 -15.19 -3.65
N ARG A 82 -1.86 -14.97 -2.44
CA ARG A 82 -1.27 -15.47 -1.19
C ARG A 82 -1.76 -16.86 -0.79
N PHE A 83 -3.00 -17.21 -1.15
CA PHE A 83 -3.65 -18.47 -0.79
C PHE A 83 -4.25 -19.16 -2.04
N PRO A 84 -3.41 -19.63 -2.97
CA PRO A 84 -3.90 -20.21 -4.23
C PRO A 84 -4.68 -21.52 -4.05
N ASP A 85 -4.45 -22.25 -2.95
CA ASP A 85 -4.97 -23.63 -2.76
C ASP A 85 -6.31 -23.73 -2.01
N GLU A 86 -6.73 -22.70 -1.25
CA GLU A 86 -7.97 -22.79 -0.45
C GLU A 86 -9.25 -22.81 -1.31
N ARG A 87 -9.18 -22.29 -2.55
CA ARG A 87 -10.32 -22.34 -3.48
C ARG A 87 -10.47 -23.65 -4.23
N ARG A 88 -9.41 -24.47 -4.35
CA ARG A 88 -9.53 -25.83 -4.92
C ARG A 88 -10.26 -26.78 -3.97
N ALA A 89 -10.12 -26.59 -2.66
CA ALA A 89 -10.84 -27.35 -1.65
C ALA A 89 -12.34 -27.01 -1.58
N SER A 90 -12.71 -25.78 -1.93
CA SER A 90 -14.10 -25.31 -1.88
C SER A 90 -14.91 -25.67 -3.14
N SER A 91 -14.25 -25.97 -4.26
CA SER A 91 -14.92 -26.33 -5.53
C SER A 91 -15.09 -27.85 -5.75
N SER A 92 -14.59 -28.71 -4.86
CA SER A 92 -14.73 -30.17 -4.98
C SER A 92 -15.95 -30.76 -4.25
N GLY A 93 -16.87 -29.91 -3.76
CA GLY A 93 -18.04 -30.32 -2.96
C GLY A 93 -19.40 -30.27 -3.68
N ALA A 94 -19.44 -30.06 -5.00
CA ALA A 94 -20.69 -29.98 -5.76
C ALA A 94 -20.73 -30.98 -6.92
N GLN A 95 -20.59 -32.27 -6.61
CA GLN A 95 -21.10 -33.36 -7.44
C GLN A 95 -21.67 -34.44 -6.53
N ALA A 96 -22.99 -34.37 -6.30
CA ALA A 96 -23.88 -35.49 -5.98
C ALA A 96 -25.29 -35.10 -6.42
#